data_AF-A0ABC8K4A3-F1
#
_entry.id   AF-A0ABC8K4A3-F1
#
_cell.length_a   1.000
_cell.length_b   1.000
_cell.length_c   1.000
_cell.angle_alpha   90.00
_cell.angle_beta   90.00
_cell.angle_gamma   90.00
#
_symmetry.space_group_name_H-M   'P 1'
#
loop_
_entity.id
_entity.type
_entity.pdbx_description
1 polymer ?
#
loop_
_entity_poly.entity_id
_entity_poly.type
_entity_poly.pdbx_seq_one_letter_code
_entity_poly.pdbx_strand_id
1 'polypeptide(L)'
;MSKESLDTLLRKAVTYVPQAEVLWLMGAKEKWLAGDVPAARAILQEAYAAIPNSEEIWLAAFKLEFENKEPERARMLLAKARERGGTERVWMKSAIVERELGHVEAERRLINEGLKQFPRFFKLWLMLGQLEE
;
A
#
# COMPACT_ATOMS: atom_id res chain seq x y z
N MET A 1 -35.75 -13.18 -7.87
CA MET A 1 -34.91 -12.49 -6.87
C MET A 1 -33.59 -12.17 -7.53
N SER A 2 -33.27 -10.90 -7.76
CA SER A 2 -31.97 -10.52 -8.31
C SER A 2 -30.89 -10.99 -7.36
N LYS A 3 -29.90 -11.75 -7.82
CA LYS A 3 -28.68 -11.98 -7.06
C LYS A 3 -28.13 -10.61 -6.68
N GLU A 4 -28.10 -10.32 -5.38
CA GLU A 4 -27.40 -9.14 -4.87
C GLU A 4 -25.94 -9.27 -5.34
N SER A 5 -25.42 -8.25 -6.03
CA SER A 5 -24.03 -8.30 -6.49
C SER A 5 -23.11 -8.30 -5.27
N LEU A 6 -21.99 -9.00 -5.38
CA LEU A 6 -20.99 -9.08 -4.31
C LEU A 6 -20.54 -7.66 -3.88
N ASP A 7 -20.36 -6.75 -4.84
CA ASP A 7 -20.16 -5.31 -4.60
C ASP A 7 -21.23 -4.66 -3.70
N THR A 8 -22.52 -4.92 -3.96
CA THR A 8 -23.61 -4.34 -3.14
C THR A 8 -23.57 -4.89 -1.71
N LEU A 9 -23.27 -6.18 -1.56
CA LEU A 9 -23.15 -6.83 -0.26
C LEU A 9 -21.94 -6.30 0.52
N LEU A 10 -20.78 -6.16 -0.13
CA LEU A 10 -19.56 -5.65 0.49
C LEU A 10 -19.72 -4.18 0.90
N ARG A 11 -20.35 -3.34 0.05
CA ARG A 11 -20.68 -1.95 0.40
C ARG A 11 -21.57 -1.86 1.63
N LYS A 12 -22.58 -2.72 1.76
CA LYS A 12 -23.41 -2.79 2.98
C LYS A 12 -22.59 -3.28 4.17
N ALA A 13 -21.75 -4.29 3.99
CA ALA A 13 -20.97 -4.84 5.10
C ALA A 13 -20.01 -3.81 5.70
N VAL A 14 -19.36 -2.98 4.88
CA VAL A 14 -18.46 -1.92 5.37
C VAL A 14 -19.20 -0.80 6.10
N THR A 15 -20.50 -0.56 5.84
CA THR A 15 -21.27 0.42 6.63
C THR A 15 -21.61 -0.09 8.03
N TYR A 16 -21.81 -1.40 8.20
CA TYR A 16 -22.05 -2.00 9.51
C TYR A 16 -20.77 -2.24 10.31
N VAL A 17 -19.68 -2.64 9.63
CA VAL A 17 -18.40 -2.96 10.28
C VAL A 17 -17.24 -2.25 9.57
N PRO A 18 -17.13 -0.92 9.69
CA PRO A 18 -16.13 -0.14 8.97
C PRO A 18 -14.69 -0.42 9.41
N GLN A 19 -14.50 -1.00 10.59
CA GLN A 19 -13.19 -1.39 11.13
C GLN A 19 -12.68 -2.74 10.61
N ALA A 20 -13.48 -3.49 9.86
CA ALA A 20 -13.06 -4.76 9.28
C ALA A 20 -12.29 -4.52 7.98
N GLU A 21 -10.96 -4.40 8.09
CA GLU A 21 -10.03 -4.19 6.97
C GLU A 21 -10.26 -5.17 5.81
N VAL A 22 -10.53 -6.44 6.14
CA VAL A 22 -10.77 -7.50 5.14
C VAL A 22 -11.91 -7.17 4.17
N LEU A 23 -12.97 -6.49 4.63
CA LEU A 23 -14.13 -6.16 3.79
C LEU A 23 -13.75 -5.13 2.72
N TRP A 24 -12.98 -4.11 3.13
CA TRP A 24 -12.45 -3.09 2.23
C TRP A 24 -11.49 -3.70 1.21
N LEU A 25 -10.57 -4.55 1.67
CA LEU A 25 -9.59 -5.22 0.81
C LEU A 25 -10.27 -6.15 -0.20
N MET A 26 -11.31 -6.89 0.21
CA MET A 26 -12.09 -7.73 -0.70
C MET A 26 -12.81 -6.90 -1.75
N GLY A 27 -13.47 -5.80 -1.36
CA GLY A 27 -14.17 -4.91 -2.30
C GLY A 27 -13.22 -4.26 -3.31
N ALA A 28 -12.08 -3.75 -2.85
CA ALA A 28 -11.07 -3.18 -3.72
C ALA A 28 -10.50 -4.21 -4.70
N LYS A 29 -10.21 -5.43 -4.22
CA LYS A 29 -9.71 -6.53 -5.05
C LYS A 29 -10.73 -6.96 -6.11
N GLU A 30 -12.01 -7.05 -5.77
CA GLU A 30 -13.05 -7.39 -6.73
C GLU A 30 -13.11 -6.37 -7.89
N LYS A 31 -13.13 -5.06 -7.57
CA LYS A 31 -13.11 -4.00 -8.59
C LYS A 31 -11.86 -4.04 -9.44
N TRP A 32 -10.71 -4.28 -8.83
CA TRP A 32 -9.46 -4.38 -9.55
C TRP A 32 -9.42 -5.59 -10.50
N LEU A 33 -9.91 -6.77 -10.07
CA LEU A 33 -10.04 -7.95 -10.93
C LEU A 33 -11.04 -7.75 -12.07
N ALA A 34 -12.05 -6.89 -11.88
CA ALA A 34 -12.98 -6.47 -12.92
C ALA A 34 -12.37 -5.42 -13.89
N GLY A 35 -11.12 -4.99 -13.68
CA GLY A 35 -10.44 -3.96 -14.48
C GLY A 35 -10.81 -2.53 -14.09
N ASP A 36 -11.65 -2.34 -13.07
CA ASP A 36 -12.07 -1.02 -12.59
C ASP A 36 -11.12 -0.50 -11.50
N VAL A 37 -9.94 -0.07 -11.95
CA VAL A 37 -8.90 0.52 -11.10
C VAL A 37 -9.39 1.79 -10.39
N PRO A 38 -10.13 2.72 -11.04
CA PRO A 38 -10.69 3.88 -10.35
C PRO A 38 -11.62 3.51 -9.19
N ALA A 39 -12.51 2.53 -9.35
CA ALA A 39 -13.37 2.08 -8.26
C ALA A 39 -12.59 1.38 -7.15
N ALA A 40 -11.60 0.53 -7.48
CA ALA A 40 -10.73 -0.08 -6.49
C ALA A 40 -9.99 0.98 -5.65
N ARG A 41 -9.50 2.04 -6.29
CA ARG A 41 -8.86 3.18 -5.64
C ARG A 41 -9.82 3.93 -4.73
N ALA A 42 -11.04 4.20 -5.17
CA ALA A 42 -12.05 4.88 -4.36
C ALA A 42 -12.37 4.08 -3.07
N ILE A 43 -12.52 2.77 -3.19
CA ILE A 43 -12.76 1.88 -2.02
C ILE A 43 -11.59 1.96 -1.03
N LEU A 44 -10.33 1.94 -1.52
CA LEU A 44 -9.17 2.06 -0.63
C LEU A 44 -9.06 3.46 0.00
N GLN A 45 -9.47 4.50 -0.70
CA GLN A 45 -9.57 5.86 -0.14
C GLN A 45 -10.60 5.96 0.99
N GLU A 46 -11.76 5.35 0.81
CA GLU A 46 -12.78 5.24 1.86
C GLU A 46 -12.27 4.40 3.04
N ALA A 47 -11.60 3.29 2.76
CA ALA A 47 -10.99 2.43 3.77
C ALA A 47 -9.95 3.19 4.62
N TYR A 48 -9.17 4.10 4.03
CA TYR A 48 -8.26 4.96 4.78
C TYR A 48 -8.97 5.94 5.70
N ALA A 49 -10.11 6.49 5.28
CA ALA A 49 -10.88 7.39 6.12
C ALA A 49 -11.45 6.64 7.33
N ALA A 50 -11.83 5.37 7.15
CA ALA A 50 -12.34 4.51 8.22
C ALA A 50 -11.24 3.95 9.14
N ILE A 51 -10.09 3.56 8.58
CA ILE A 51 -9.00 2.86 9.29
C ILE A 51 -7.64 3.49 8.92
N PRO A 52 -7.34 4.70 9.41
CA PRO A 52 -6.20 5.50 8.97
C PRO A 52 -4.81 4.91 9.26
N ASN A 53 -4.74 3.96 10.19
CA ASN A 53 -3.50 3.36 10.70
C ASN A 53 -3.29 1.91 10.21
N SER A 54 -4.16 1.37 9.36
CA SER A 54 -3.99 0.01 8.83
C SER A 54 -2.87 -0.04 7.80
N GLU A 55 -1.79 -0.74 8.15
CA GLU A 55 -0.70 -1.05 7.21
C GLU A 55 -1.21 -1.81 5.99
N GLU A 56 -2.11 -2.77 6.17
CA GLU A 56 -2.57 -3.63 5.08
C GLU A 56 -3.33 -2.84 4.01
N ILE A 57 -4.12 -1.83 4.41
CA ILE A 57 -4.76 -0.92 3.46
C ILE A 57 -3.71 -0.08 2.72
N TRP A 58 -2.68 0.42 3.43
CA TRP A 58 -1.56 1.14 2.82
C TRP A 58 -0.82 0.32 1.78
N LEU A 59 -0.49 -0.92 2.12
CA LEU A 59 0.21 -1.84 1.23
C LEU A 59 -0.67 -2.29 0.05
N ALA A 60 -1.98 -2.44 0.24
CA ALA A 60 -2.91 -2.76 -0.81
C ALA A 60 -3.04 -1.63 -1.84
N ALA A 61 -3.16 -0.37 -1.40
CA ALA A 61 -3.20 0.75 -2.33
C ALA A 61 -1.86 0.97 -3.01
N PHE A 62 -0.75 0.82 -2.28
CA PHE A 62 0.58 0.80 -2.89
C PHE A 62 0.65 -0.24 -4.02
N LYS A 63 0.23 -1.47 -3.75
CA LYS A 63 0.23 -2.56 -4.73
C LYS A 63 -0.64 -2.24 -5.95
N LEU A 64 -1.83 -1.66 -5.72
CA LEU A 64 -2.73 -1.24 -6.79
C LEU A 64 -2.06 -0.23 -7.71
N GLU A 65 -1.46 0.85 -7.18
CA GLU A 65 -0.81 1.86 -8.02
C GLU A 65 0.46 1.31 -8.70
N PHE A 66 1.24 0.51 -7.98
CA PHE A 66 2.48 -0.06 -8.49
C PHE A 66 2.24 -1.02 -9.67
N GLU A 67 1.25 -1.93 -9.56
CA GLU A 67 0.89 -2.85 -10.65
C GLU A 67 0.22 -2.15 -11.83
N ASN A 68 -0.41 -0.98 -11.61
CA ASN A 68 -0.99 -0.17 -12.68
C ASN A 68 -0.03 0.88 -13.27
N LYS A 69 1.29 0.73 -13.05
CA LYS A 69 2.35 1.60 -13.59
C LYS A 69 2.20 3.08 -13.19
N GLU A 70 1.75 3.31 -11.96
CA GLU A 70 1.60 4.64 -11.35
C GLU A 70 2.57 4.82 -10.16
N PRO A 71 3.90 4.73 -10.39
CA PRO A 71 4.89 4.69 -9.31
C PRO A 71 4.94 5.98 -8.49
N GLU A 72 4.63 7.15 -9.06
CA GLU A 72 4.57 8.41 -8.31
C GLU A 72 3.43 8.42 -7.29
N ARG A 73 2.26 7.84 -7.64
CA ARG A 73 1.16 7.69 -6.67
C ARG A 73 1.53 6.70 -5.58
N ALA A 74 2.14 5.57 -5.97
CA ALA A 74 2.65 4.58 -5.03
C ALA A 74 3.65 5.20 -4.03
N ARG A 75 4.55 6.06 -4.52
CA ARG A 75 5.50 6.84 -3.72
C ARG A 75 4.81 7.76 -2.72
N MET A 76 3.82 8.54 -3.17
CA MET A 76 3.05 9.45 -2.30
C MET A 76 2.30 8.68 -1.20
N LEU A 77 1.71 7.53 -1.53
CA LEU A 77 1.02 6.69 -0.56
C LEU A 77 1.98 6.17 0.51
N LEU A 78 3.14 5.65 0.10
CA LEU A 78 4.13 5.16 1.05
C LEU A 78 4.73 6.28 1.91
N ALA A 79 4.90 7.49 1.36
CA ALA A 79 5.33 8.65 2.16
C ALA A 79 4.33 8.96 3.30
N LYS A 80 3.03 8.99 3.00
CA LYS A 80 1.98 9.17 4.00
C LYS A 80 1.94 8.02 5.01
N ALA A 81 2.16 6.78 4.56
CA ALA A 81 2.25 5.63 5.45
C ALA A 81 3.43 5.76 6.44
N ARG A 82 4.58 6.27 5.99
CA ARG A 82 5.74 6.54 6.87
C ARG A 82 5.44 7.58 7.94
N GLU A 83 4.78 8.68 7.59
CA GLU A 83 4.39 9.74 8.53
C GLU A 83 3.46 9.26 9.65
N ARG A 84 2.70 8.18 9.41
CA ARG A 84 1.72 7.63 10.36
C ARG A 84 2.24 6.47 11.22
N GLY A 85 3.56 6.26 11.26
CA GLY A 85 4.18 5.15 11.98
C GLY A 85 4.44 3.95 11.08
N GLY A 86 4.91 4.20 9.86
CA GLY A 86 5.18 3.15 8.87
C GLY A 86 6.16 2.10 9.39
N THR A 87 5.85 0.84 9.11
CA THR A 87 6.63 -0.33 9.55
C THR A 87 7.79 -0.62 8.61
N GLU A 88 8.63 -1.58 9.00
CA GLU A 88 9.77 -2.02 8.20
C GLU A 88 9.37 -2.44 6.77
N ARG A 89 8.15 -2.95 6.58
CA ARG A 89 7.59 -3.29 5.26
C ARG A 89 7.34 -2.05 4.42
N VAL A 90 6.80 -0.99 5.02
CA VAL A 90 6.55 0.31 4.36
C VAL A 90 7.88 0.93 3.91
N TRP A 91 8.90 0.91 4.77
CA TRP A 91 10.24 1.44 4.43
C TRP A 91 10.89 0.67 3.29
N MET A 92 10.84 -0.67 3.32
CA MET A 92 11.35 -1.50 2.21
C MET A 92 10.60 -1.25 0.91
N LYS A 93 9.27 -1.19 0.93
CA LYS A 93 8.49 -0.86 -0.28
C LYS A 93 8.82 0.54 -0.81
N SER A 94 9.10 1.49 0.08
CA SER A 94 9.48 2.85 -0.31
C SER A 94 10.80 2.86 -1.09
N ALA A 95 11.79 2.12 -0.61
CA ALA A 95 13.07 1.97 -1.31
C ALA A 95 12.89 1.26 -2.66
N ILE A 96 12.05 0.21 -2.74
CA ILE A 96 11.74 -0.48 -4.00
C ILE A 96 11.15 0.47 -5.04
N VAL A 97 10.27 1.39 -4.65
CA VAL A 97 9.70 2.37 -5.60
C VAL A 97 10.78 3.29 -6.17
N GLU A 98 11.66 3.81 -5.33
CA GLU A 98 12.74 4.68 -5.80
C GLU A 98 13.71 3.93 -6.72
N ARG A 99 13.95 2.64 -6.46
CA ARG A 99 14.74 1.77 -7.35
C ARG A 99 14.14 1.65 -8.74
N GLU A 100 12.84 1.39 -8.82
CA GLU A 100 12.11 1.26 -10.10
C GLU A 100 12.05 2.57 -10.88
N LEU A 101 12.08 3.71 -10.16
CA LEU A 101 12.21 5.04 -10.75
C LEU A 101 13.66 5.40 -11.12
N GLY A 102 14.65 4.58 -10.75
CA GLY A 102 16.07 4.86 -10.97
C GLY A 102 16.66 5.92 -10.02
N HIS A 103 15.97 6.27 -8.95
CA HIS A 103 16.40 7.26 -7.96
C HIS A 103 17.31 6.65 -6.89
N VAL A 104 18.52 6.24 -7.29
CA VAL A 104 19.48 5.52 -6.43
C VAL A 104 19.79 6.25 -5.12
N GLU A 105 19.95 7.57 -5.15
CA GLU A 105 20.22 8.33 -3.92
C GLU A 105 19.01 8.32 -2.96
N ALA A 106 17.80 8.41 -3.49
CA ALA A 106 16.58 8.38 -2.69
C ALA A 106 16.35 7.00 -2.07
N GLU A 107 16.59 5.94 -2.85
CA GLU A 107 16.59 4.56 -2.36
C GLU A 107 17.56 4.39 -1.19
N ARG A 108 18.82 4.81 -1.36
CA ARG A 108 19.85 4.75 -0.32
C ARG A 108 19.46 5.52 0.93
N ARG A 109 18.90 6.73 0.78
CA ARG A 109 18.42 7.52 1.93
C ARG A 109 17.32 6.79 2.70
N LEU A 110 16.31 6.27 1.99
CA LEU A 110 15.19 5.54 2.61
C LEU A 110 15.64 4.26 3.31
N ILE A 111 16.59 3.52 2.73
CA ILE A 111 17.14 2.32 3.37
C ILE A 111 17.84 2.68 4.68
N ASN A 112 18.69 3.70 4.67
CA ASN A 112 19.41 4.14 5.86
C ASN A 112 18.47 4.67 6.95
N GLU A 113 17.44 5.43 6.60
CA GLU A 113 16.41 5.89 7.54
C GLU A 113 15.57 4.73 8.10
N GLY A 114 15.23 3.76 7.26
CA GLY A 114 14.57 2.53 7.68
C GLY A 114 15.43 1.71 8.64
N LEU A 115 16.74 1.59 8.38
CA LEU A 115 17.68 0.86 9.25
C LEU A 115 17.89 1.53 10.60
N LYS A 116 17.82 2.87 10.69
CA LYS A 116 17.86 3.60 11.97
C LYS A 116 16.69 3.21 12.88
N GLN A 117 15.50 2.99 12.30
CA GLN A 117 14.29 2.62 13.04
C GLN A 117 14.16 1.11 13.23
N PHE A 118 14.57 0.32 12.24
CA PHE A 118 14.41 -1.13 12.19
C PHE A 118 15.74 -1.84 11.93
N PRO A 119 16.74 -1.73 12.84
CA PRO A 119 18.09 -2.24 12.60
C PRO A 119 18.16 -3.76 12.45
N ARG A 120 17.17 -4.48 12.98
CA ARG A 120 17.06 -5.95 12.90
C ARG A 120 16.40 -6.45 11.61
N PHE A 121 15.91 -5.56 10.75
CA PHE A 121 15.19 -5.97 9.55
C PHE A 121 16.16 -6.27 8.41
N PHE A 122 16.53 -7.54 8.27
CA PHE A 122 17.58 -8.01 7.35
C PHE A 122 17.35 -7.62 5.87
N LYS A 123 16.10 -7.44 5.43
CA LYS A 123 15.81 -7.10 4.03
C LYS A 123 16.36 -5.73 3.64
N LEU A 124 16.37 -4.75 4.54
CA LEU A 124 16.97 -3.44 4.26
C LEU A 124 18.50 -3.54 4.13
N TRP A 125 19.15 -4.42 4.90
CA TRP A 125 20.58 -4.70 4.75
C TRP A 125 20.89 -5.36 3.39
N LEU A 126 20.05 -6.30 2.95
CA LEU A 126 20.21 -6.92 1.62
C LEU A 126 20.07 -5.89 0.50
N MET A 127 19.10 -4.98 0.60
CA MET A 127 18.94 -3.90 -0.37
C MET A 127 20.14 -2.94 -0.36
N LEU A 128 20.66 -2.60 0.82
CA LEU A 128 21.86 -1.77 0.92
C LEU A 128 23.06 -2.44 0.25
N GLY A 129 23.26 -3.75 0.47
CA GLY A 129 24.34 -4.50 -0.16
C GLY A 129 24.26 -4.47 -1.69
N GLN A 130 23.05 -4.58 -2.25
CA GLN A 130 22.84 -4.49 -3.71
C GLN A 130 23.15 -3.11 -4.31
N LEU A 131 23.26 -2.06 -3.49
CA LEU A 131 23.60 -0.71 -3.95
C LEU A 131 25.11 -0.41 -3.91
N GLU A 132 25.90 -1.28 -3.27
CA GLU A 132 27.36 -1.13 -3.11
C GLU A 132 28.15 -2.03 -4.06
N GLU A 133 27.48 -2.93 -4.81
CA GLU A 133 28.04 -3.70 -5.92
C GLU A 133 28.03 -2.89 -7.23
#